data_AF-A0A1Y2LMD9-F1
#
_entry.id   AF-A0A1Y2LMD9-F1
#
_cell.length_a   1.000
_cell.length_b   1.000
_cell.length_c   1.000
_cell.angle_alpha   90.00
_cell.angle_beta   90.00
_cell.angle_gamma   90.00
#
_symmetry.space_group_name_H-M   'P 1'
#
loop_
_entity.id
_entity.type
_entity.pdbx_description
1 polymer ?
#
loop_
_entity_poly.entity_id
_entity_poly.type
_entity_poly.pdbx_seq_one_letter_code
_entity_poly.pdbx_strand_id
1 'polypeptide(L)'
;MSYTLTIPPSDIRTRIVGMVSRKVLYSAQRDPNWINHVDMTQPYDDQYWYIRPGKDKHAGHYLIVNDYTNRALYANPANNNDNQIGAYEPIGSYPDHYFDLQEQQGHGLRAGQFRLHSPHSDGFIFSRITLKPELGSISASNTIYSDQCVEQKPVMNISETTEQQSTFETEAGLEIGASTSFSCGVPLLAEGKVEVSAKVHTNLTWGKTNSTSQTWEASVPLTVPPNTHMRVTAIVTQSLIEVPFTTTWKSPKTGKTMTTKGIFKGLSSSDLTTNFFPVNK
;
A
#
# COMPACT_ATOMS: atom_id res chain seq x y z
N MET A 1 7.19 16.12 -2.28
CA MET A 1 8.28 16.19 -3.28
C MET A 1 8.76 14.78 -3.53
N SER A 2 8.66 14.28 -4.77
CA SER A 2 9.23 12.98 -5.13
C SER A 2 10.73 13.15 -5.33
N TYR A 3 11.54 12.63 -4.41
CA TYR A 3 12.99 12.58 -4.58
C TYR A 3 13.30 11.46 -5.58
N THR A 4 13.73 11.83 -6.77
CA THR A 4 14.27 10.88 -7.75
C THR A 4 15.72 10.56 -7.41
N LEU A 5 16.10 9.29 -7.52
CA LEU A 5 17.50 8.89 -7.35
C LEU A 5 18.37 9.61 -8.40
N THR A 6 19.35 10.38 -7.93
CA THR A 6 20.33 11.03 -8.82
C THR A 6 21.54 10.11 -8.97
N ILE A 7 21.73 9.56 -10.17
CA ILE A 7 22.93 8.79 -10.51
C ILE A 7 24.06 9.78 -10.80
N PRO A 8 25.25 9.64 -10.19
CA PRO A 8 26.38 10.53 -10.45
C PRO A 8 26.83 10.40 -11.93
N PRO A 9 27.38 11.49 -12.51
CA PRO A 9 28.15 11.42 -13.74
C PRO A 9 29.19 10.29 -13.73
N SER A 10 29.44 9.68 -14.89
CA SER A 10 30.23 8.44 -15.00
C SER A 10 31.73 8.61 -14.74
N ASP A 11 32.20 9.85 -14.66
CA ASP A 11 33.55 10.28 -14.31
C ASP A 11 33.71 10.65 -12.82
N ILE A 12 32.61 10.64 -12.05
CA ILE A 12 32.64 10.87 -10.61
C ILE A 12 32.70 9.53 -9.89
N ARG A 13 33.81 9.29 -9.19
CA ARG A 13 33.95 8.13 -8.31
C ARG A 13 33.11 8.31 -7.04
N THR A 14 32.43 7.26 -6.61
CA THR A 14 31.54 7.26 -5.45
C THR A 14 31.75 6.03 -4.57
N ARG A 15 31.39 6.11 -3.29
CA ARG A 15 31.35 4.98 -2.36
C ARG A 15 29.94 4.42 -2.29
N ILE A 16 29.79 3.11 -2.35
CA ILE A 16 28.50 2.43 -2.19
C ILE A 16 28.35 2.01 -0.73
N VAL A 17 27.46 2.68 0.00
CA VAL A 17 27.27 2.50 1.44
C VAL A 17 26.05 1.63 1.71
N GLY A 18 26.24 0.53 2.44
CA GLY A 18 25.15 -0.29 2.95
C GLY A 18 24.39 0.44 4.07
N MET A 19 23.09 0.67 3.88
CA MET A 19 22.28 1.43 4.83
C MET A 19 22.13 0.73 6.19
N VAL A 20 21.97 -0.60 6.19
CA VAL A 20 21.82 -1.42 7.41
C VAL A 20 23.17 -1.68 8.05
N SER A 21 24.16 -2.10 7.27
CA SER A 21 25.50 -2.44 7.79
C SER A 21 26.33 -1.23 8.18
N ARG A 22 26.05 -0.04 7.63
CA ARG A 22 26.93 1.15 7.68
C ARG A 22 28.36 0.86 7.20
N LYS A 23 28.50 -0.16 6.35
CA LYS A 23 29.77 -0.55 5.71
C LYS A 23 29.79 -0.13 4.25
N VAL A 24 30.97 0.07 3.70
CA VAL A 24 31.21 0.43 2.29
C VAL A 24 31.71 -0.77 1.52
N LEU A 25 31.16 -0.94 0.32
CA LEU A 25 31.59 -1.95 -0.63
C LEU A 25 32.98 -1.61 -1.19
N TYR A 26 33.86 -2.58 -1.27
CA TYR A 26 35.20 -2.42 -1.85
C TYR A 26 35.60 -3.64 -2.68
N SER A 27 36.57 -3.47 -3.57
CA SER A 27 37.15 -4.55 -4.36
C SER A 27 38.64 -4.68 -4.12
N ALA A 28 39.11 -5.86 -3.67
CA ALA A 28 40.53 -6.10 -3.47
C ALA A 28 40.89 -7.58 -3.70
N GLN A 29 42.10 -7.83 -4.18
CA GLN A 29 42.63 -9.18 -4.44
C GLN A 29 42.68 -10.07 -3.19
N ARG A 30 42.79 -9.46 -2.01
CA ARG A 30 42.87 -10.17 -0.73
C ARG A 30 41.56 -10.87 -0.34
N ASP A 31 40.45 -10.48 -0.94
CA ASP A 31 39.13 -11.01 -0.62
C ASP A 31 38.67 -12.03 -1.66
N PRO A 32 37.97 -13.10 -1.23
CA PRO A 32 37.29 -13.99 -2.16
C PRO A 32 36.42 -13.20 -3.13
N ASN A 33 36.43 -13.59 -4.40
CA ASN A 33 35.66 -12.94 -5.47
C ASN A 33 35.95 -11.45 -5.68
N TRP A 34 37.07 -10.94 -5.14
CA TRP A 34 37.47 -9.56 -5.27
C TRP A 34 36.44 -8.57 -4.73
N ILE A 35 35.61 -8.97 -3.77
CA ILE A 35 34.57 -8.11 -3.19
C ILE A 35 34.41 -8.37 -1.71
N ASN A 36 34.27 -7.30 -0.94
CA ASN A 36 33.79 -7.37 0.43
C ASN A 36 33.26 -5.99 0.88
N HIS A 37 32.90 -5.86 2.15
CA HIS A 37 32.53 -4.59 2.76
C HIS A 37 33.31 -4.31 4.05
N VAL A 38 33.57 -3.04 4.32
CA VAL A 38 34.34 -2.59 5.49
C VAL A 38 33.68 -1.39 6.15
N ASP A 39 33.98 -1.13 7.40
CA ASP A 39 33.49 0.06 8.11
C ASP A 39 33.76 1.34 7.31
N MET A 40 32.78 2.24 7.28
CA MET A 40 32.84 3.44 6.44
C MET A 40 33.79 4.54 6.95
N THR A 41 34.32 4.41 8.18
CA THR A 41 35.13 5.42 8.89
C THR A 41 36.41 5.79 8.16
N GLN A 42 37.13 4.83 7.58
CA GLN A 42 38.38 5.10 6.87
C GLN A 42 38.22 4.90 5.36
N PRO A 43 38.42 5.96 4.54
CA PRO A 43 38.39 5.85 3.10
C PRO A 43 39.70 5.25 2.56
N TYR A 44 39.56 4.30 1.64
CA TYR A 44 40.66 3.70 0.87
C TYR A 44 40.27 3.67 -0.61
N ASP A 45 41.26 3.69 -1.52
CA ASP A 45 41.00 3.77 -2.96
C ASP A 45 40.19 2.57 -3.49
N ASP A 46 40.34 1.39 -2.87
CA ASP A 46 39.60 0.17 -3.20
C ASP A 46 38.09 0.26 -2.92
N GLN A 47 37.62 1.30 -2.21
CA GLN A 47 36.23 1.54 -1.86
C GLN A 47 35.46 2.42 -2.85
N TYR A 48 36.14 2.94 -3.88
CA TYR A 48 35.55 3.86 -4.85
C TYR A 48 35.15 3.17 -6.15
N TRP A 49 34.03 3.60 -6.72
CA TRP A 49 33.39 2.99 -7.87
C TRP A 49 32.91 4.07 -8.86
N TYR A 50 33.00 3.80 -10.16
CA TYR A 50 32.31 4.54 -11.20
C TYR A 50 31.01 3.85 -11.56
N ILE A 51 29.94 4.62 -11.73
CA ILE A 51 28.66 4.14 -12.24
C ILE A 51 28.56 4.57 -13.70
N ARG A 52 28.64 3.61 -14.62
CA ARG A 52 28.70 3.87 -16.06
C ARG A 52 27.44 3.35 -16.74
N PRO A 53 26.76 4.14 -17.59
CA PRO A 53 25.58 3.66 -18.29
C PRO A 53 25.95 2.54 -19.27
N GLY A 54 25.13 1.49 -19.29
CA GLY A 54 25.19 0.43 -20.28
C GLY A 54 24.85 0.96 -21.68
N LYS A 55 25.32 0.26 -22.70
CA LYS A 55 25.10 0.59 -24.11
C LYS A 55 24.24 -0.48 -24.77
N ASP A 56 23.67 -0.13 -25.93
CA ASP A 56 22.91 -1.05 -26.79
C ASP A 56 21.81 -1.80 -26.02
N LYS A 57 21.86 -3.14 -25.99
CA LYS A 57 20.91 -4.00 -25.26
C LYS A 57 20.91 -3.79 -23.74
N HIS A 58 21.88 -3.04 -23.20
CA HIS A 58 21.97 -2.68 -21.78
C HIS A 58 21.68 -1.19 -21.52
N ALA A 59 21.16 -0.45 -22.51
CA ALA A 59 20.69 0.91 -22.29
C ALA A 59 19.62 0.95 -21.17
N GLY A 60 19.74 1.90 -20.25
CA GLY A 60 18.90 1.98 -19.04
C GLY A 60 19.46 1.24 -17.82
N HIS A 61 20.41 0.32 -18.02
CA HIS A 61 21.15 -0.34 -16.95
C HIS A 61 22.54 0.28 -16.75
N TYR A 62 23.22 -0.09 -15.67
CA TYR A 62 24.47 0.49 -15.25
C TYR A 62 25.53 -0.57 -14.92
N LEU A 63 26.76 -0.31 -15.34
CA LEU A 63 27.95 -0.98 -14.85
C LEU A 63 28.45 -0.25 -13.60
N ILE A 64 28.88 -1.01 -12.60
CA ILE A 64 29.52 -0.48 -11.40
C ILE A 64 30.96 -0.99 -11.40
N VAL A 65 31.91 -0.10 -11.68
CA VAL A 65 33.31 -0.47 -11.92
C VAL A 65 34.18 0.10 -10.82
N ASN A 66 34.98 -0.74 -10.17
CA ASN A 66 35.88 -0.28 -9.11
C ASN A 66 36.98 0.61 -9.69
N ASP A 67 37.24 1.75 -9.04
CA ASP A 67 38.27 2.73 -9.44
C ASP A 67 39.69 2.15 -9.32
N TYR A 68 39.92 1.32 -8.30
CA TYR A 68 41.24 0.77 -7.99
C TYR A 68 41.56 -0.50 -8.77
N THR A 69 40.65 -1.49 -8.78
CA THR A 69 40.89 -2.80 -9.42
C THR A 69 40.49 -2.86 -10.89
N ASN A 70 39.77 -1.85 -11.39
CA ASN A 70 39.22 -1.82 -12.75
C ASN A 70 38.37 -3.07 -13.09
N ARG A 71 37.61 -3.56 -12.11
CA ARG A 71 36.71 -4.72 -12.22
C ARG A 71 35.26 -4.30 -12.08
N ALA A 72 34.37 -4.94 -12.85
CA ALA A 72 32.93 -4.71 -12.77
C ALA A 72 32.31 -5.56 -11.67
N LEU A 73 31.48 -4.95 -10.83
CA LEU A 73 30.64 -5.65 -9.88
C LEU A 73 29.68 -6.58 -10.62
N TYR A 74 29.42 -7.75 -10.07
CA TYR A 74 28.38 -8.66 -10.54
C TYR A 74 27.57 -9.22 -9.37
N ALA A 75 26.34 -9.63 -9.65
CA ALA A 75 25.48 -10.36 -8.73
C ALA A 75 24.80 -11.49 -9.48
N ASN A 76 24.95 -12.72 -8.99
CA ASN A 76 24.35 -13.90 -9.57
C ASN A 76 24.10 -14.96 -8.48
N PRO A 77 22.90 -14.98 -7.86
CA PRO A 77 22.60 -15.87 -6.74
C PRO A 77 22.57 -17.36 -7.14
N ALA A 78 22.52 -17.67 -8.43
CA ALA A 78 22.57 -19.04 -8.95
C ALA A 78 24.00 -19.62 -8.99
N ASN A 79 25.04 -18.80 -8.80
CA ASN A 79 26.41 -19.29 -8.72
C ASN A 79 26.62 -20.11 -7.44
N ASN A 80 27.29 -21.26 -7.56
CA ASN A 80 27.65 -22.12 -6.44
C ASN A 80 28.93 -21.61 -5.72
N ASN A 81 29.14 -22.06 -4.47
CA ASN A 81 30.37 -21.86 -3.68
C ASN A 81 30.74 -20.39 -3.35
N ASP A 82 29.81 -19.62 -2.77
CA ASP A 82 30.03 -18.23 -2.29
C ASP A 82 30.41 -17.19 -3.38
N ASN A 83 30.37 -17.56 -4.66
CA ASN A 83 30.60 -16.69 -5.83
C ASN A 83 29.31 -16.01 -6.31
N GLN A 84 28.38 -15.75 -5.39
CA GLN A 84 27.09 -15.13 -5.71
C GLN A 84 27.23 -13.63 -6.01
N ILE A 85 28.33 -13.03 -5.59
CA ILE A 85 28.74 -11.65 -5.88
C ILE A 85 30.24 -11.62 -6.10
N GLY A 86 30.71 -10.61 -6.81
CA GLY A 86 32.14 -10.39 -6.99
C GLY A 86 32.45 -9.17 -7.85
N ALA A 87 33.74 -8.94 -8.07
CA ALA A 87 34.22 -7.98 -9.05
C ALA A 87 35.07 -8.72 -10.10
N TYR A 88 34.68 -8.62 -11.37
CA TYR A 88 35.28 -9.40 -12.46
C TYR A 88 35.66 -8.54 -13.67
N GLU A 89 36.62 -9.03 -14.43
CA GLU A 89 37.07 -8.49 -15.71
C GLU A 89 37.00 -9.61 -16.77
N PRO A 90 36.61 -9.33 -18.02
CA PRO A 90 36.51 -8.00 -18.61
C PRO A 90 35.19 -7.26 -18.27
N ILE A 91 35.27 -5.93 -18.16
CA ILE A 91 34.14 -5.07 -17.80
C ILE A 91 33.02 -5.20 -18.83
N GLY A 92 31.79 -5.41 -18.35
CA GLY A 92 30.59 -5.50 -19.19
C GLY A 92 30.50 -6.73 -20.11
N SER A 93 31.38 -7.72 -19.97
CA SER A 93 31.34 -8.96 -20.77
C SER A 93 30.20 -9.90 -20.42
N TYR A 94 29.67 -9.82 -19.19
CA TYR A 94 28.62 -10.71 -18.70
C TYR A 94 27.35 -9.91 -18.39
N PRO A 95 26.16 -10.47 -18.67
CA PRO A 95 24.90 -9.76 -18.42
C PRO A 95 24.64 -9.47 -16.93
N ASP A 96 25.21 -10.25 -16.01
CA ASP A 96 25.10 -10.07 -14.56
C ASP A 96 26.01 -8.95 -14.01
N HIS A 97 26.77 -8.27 -14.87
CA HIS A 97 27.49 -7.03 -14.54
C HIS A 97 26.59 -5.78 -14.52
N TYR A 98 25.36 -5.89 -15.05
CA TYR A 98 24.47 -4.75 -15.26
C TYR A 98 23.38 -4.69 -14.20
N PHE A 99 23.12 -3.47 -13.71
CA PHE A 99 22.16 -3.18 -12.63
C PHE A 99 21.12 -2.13 -13.04
N ASP A 100 19.89 -2.28 -12.58
CA ASP A 100 18.71 -1.44 -12.88
C ASP A 100 18.44 -0.37 -11.82
N LEU A 101 19.46 0.43 -11.47
CA LEU A 101 19.46 1.34 -10.32
C LEU A 101 18.25 2.29 -10.23
N GLN A 102 17.77 2.81 -11.36
CA GLN A 102 16.63 3.73 -11.39
C GLN A 102 15.31 3.03 -11.07
N GLU A 103 15.13 1.79 -11.53
CA GLU A 103 13.96 0.97 -11.21
C GLU A 103 13.97 0.55 -9.74
N GLN A 104 15.16 0.43 -9.17
CA GLN A 104 15.38 0.05 -7.78
C GLN A 104 15.44 1.21 -6.79
N GLN A 105 15.08 2.43 -7.21
CA GLN A 105 15.07 3.59 -6.33
C GLN A 105 14.10 3.40 -5.15
N GLY A 106 14.56 3.76 -3.96
CA GLY A 106 13.73 3.76 -2.77
C GLY A 106 12.71 4.89 -2.78
N HIS A 107 11.53 4.63 -2.25
CA HIS A 107 10.46 5.61 -2.08
C HIS A 107 10.23 5.92 -0.59
N GLY A 108 9.53 7.02 -0.29
CA GLY A 108 9.17 7.40 1.08
C GLY A 108 10.41 7.58 1.98
N LEU A 109 10.49 6.82 3.08
CA LEU A 109 11.61 6.89 4.03
C LEU A 109 12.96 6.43 3.44
N ARG A 110 12.95 5.74 2.30
CA ARG A 110 14.16 5.34 1.57
C ARG A 110 14.40 6.17 0.31
N ALA A 111 13.73 7.31 0.18
CA ALA A 111 14.07 8.31 -0.81
C ALA A 111 15.58 8.60 -0.78
N GLY A 112 16.22 8.55 -1.96
CA GLY A 112 17.68 8.71 -2.09
C GLY A 112 18.50 7.44 -1.84
N GLN A 113 17.87 6.31 -1.54
CA GLN A 113 18.49 4.98 -1.49
C GLN A 113 18.10 4.18 -2.73
N PHE A 114 18.76 3.05 -2.96
CA PHE A 114 18.44 2.13 -4.03
C PHE A 114 18.88 0.71 -3.69
N ARG A 115 18.35 -0.28 -4.41
CA ARG A 115 18.86 -1.66 -4.37
C ARG A 115 19.82 -1.90 -5.52
N LEU A 116 20.81 -2.76 -5.29
CA LEU A 116 21.68 -3.29 -6.33
C LEU A 116 21.07 -4.60 -6.81
N HIS A 117 20.26 -4.52 -7.87
CA HIS A 117 19.66 -5.67 -8.51
C HIS A 117 20.24 -5.87 -9.90
N SER A 118 20.58 -7.12 -10.22
CA SER A 118 20.95 -7.51 -11.58
C SER A 118 19.77 -8.19 -12.26
N PRO A 119 19.14 -7.56 -13.28
CA PRO A 119 17.95 -8.11 -13.94
C PRO A 119 18.18 -9.46 -14.62
N HIS A 120 19.41 -9.76 -15.03
CA HIS A 120 19.73 -11.00 -15.72
C HIS A 120 19.60 -12.22 -14.82
N SER A 121 20.12 -12.11 -13.59
CA SER A 121 20.22 -13.20 -12.63
C SER A 121 19.17 -13.10 -11.52
N ASP A 122 18.32 -12.07 -11.57
CA ASP A 122 17.39 -11.66 -10.50
C ASP A 122 18.12 -11.42 -9.15
N GLY A 123 19.40 -11.05 -9.20
CA GLY A 123 20.28 -11.01 -8.03
C GLY A 123 20.27 -9.67 -7.30
N PHE A 124 19.85 -9.66 -6.04
CA PHE A 124 19.91 -8.52 -5.12
C PHE A 124 21.11 -8.63 -4.18
N ILE A 125 22.04 -7.67 -4.26
CA ILE A 125 23.15 -7.59 -3.30
C ILE A 125 22.62 -7.09 -1.96
N PHE A 126 22.95 -7.81 -0.88
CA PHE A 126 22.68 -7.38 0.49
C PHE A 126 23.98 -7.10 1.25
N SER A 127 23.91 -6.18 2.21
CA SER A 127 25.02 -5.82 3.11
C SER A 127 24.47 -5.61 4.52
N ARG A 128 24.85 -6.47 5.46
CA ARG A 128 24.28 -6.56 6.81
C ARG A 128 25.33 -6.90 7.87
N ILE A 129 24.95 -6.83 9.14
CA ILE A 129 25.80 -7.19 10.29
C ILE A 129 25.10 -8.15 11.26
N THR A 130 23.86 -8.52 10.97
CA THR A 130 22.98 -9.28 11.87
C THR A 130 22.97 -10.78 11.58
N LEU A 131 23.36 -11.20 10.38
CA LEU A 131 23.35 -12.60 9.93
C LEU A 131 24.52 -12.89 8.99
N LYS A 132 25.03 -14.12 9.02
CA LYS A 132 26.03 -14.63 8.06
C LYS A 132 25.35 -15.26 6.82
N PRO A 133 25.91 -15.10 5.61
CA PRO A 133 27.00 -14.19 5.29
C PRO A 133 26.55 -12.73 5.44
N GLU A 134 27.51 -11.83 5.73
CA GLU A 134 27.26 -10.39 5.92
C GLU A 134 27.13 -9.63 4.59
N LEU A 135 27.69 -10.19 3.52
CA LEU A 135 27.61 -9.67 2.16
C LEU A 135 27.33 -10.85 1.23
N GLY A 136 26.46 -10.67 0.25
CA GLY A 136 26.10 -11.71 -0.70
C GLY A 136 25.03 -11.24 -1.67
N SER A 137 24.47 -12.17 -2.44
CA SER A 137 23.33 -11.93 -3.33
C SER A 137 22.22 -12.93 -3.07
N ILE A 138 20.98 -12.51 -3.26
CA ILE A 138 19.80 -13.38 -3.23
C ILE A 138 18.93 -13.13 -4.45
N SER A 139 18.15 -14.13 -4.86
CA SER A 139 17.08 -13.92 -5.85
C SER A 139 15.82 -13.35 -5.18
N ALA A 140 15.02 -12.53 -5.87
CA ALA A 140 13.70 -12.12 -5.39
C ALA A 140 12.72 -13.29 -5.20
N SER A 141 12.95 -14.41 -5.90
CA SER A 141 12.15 -15.64 -5.79
C SER A 141 12.52 -16.51 -4.57
N ASN A 142 13.66 -16.25 -3.93
CA ASN A 142 14.11 -16.98 -2.73
C ASN A 142 13.48 -16.40 -1.45
N THR A 143 13.89 -16.92 -0.28
CA THR A 143 13.50 -16.39 1.03
C THR A 143 13.83 -14.91 1.12
N ILE A 144 12.78 -14.07 1.17
CA ILE A 144 12.90 -12.62 1.33
C ILE A 144 13.19 -12.29 2.79
N TYR A 145 14.24 -11.53 3.04
CA TYR A 145 14.63 -11.05 4.38
C TYR A 145 14.21 -9.59 4.58
N SER A 146 13.99 -9.18 5.83
CA SER A 146 13.51 -7.83 6.16
C SER A 146 14.52 -6.72 5.77
N ASP A 147 15.81 -7.03 5.77
CA ASP A 147 16.88 -6.14 5.31
C ASP A 147 16.90 -5.95 3.78
N GLN A 148 16.14 -6.77 3.04
CA GLN A 148 15.98 -6.69 1.58
C GLN A 148 14.73 -5.91 1.14
N CYS A 149 13.81 -5.65 2.06
CA CYS A 149 12.56 -4.96 1.78
C CYS A 149 12.54 -3.54 2.37
N VAL A 150 11.70 -2.69 1.80
CA VAL A 150 11.49 -1.30 2.22
C VAL A 150 10.17 -1.18 2.97
N GLU A 151 10.13 -0.34 4.01
CA GLU A 151 8.86 0.07 4.62
C GLU A 151 8.07 0.90 3.60
N GLN A 152 6.83 0.51 3.34
CA GLN A 152 5.95 1.22 2.42
C GLN A 152 4.87 1.99 3.18
N LYS A 153 4.47 3.15 2.65
CA LYS A 153 3.39 3.97 3.24
C LYS A 153 2.22 4.17 2.26
N PRO A 154 1.50 3.10 1.88
CA PRO A 154 0.37 3.23 0.97
C PRO A 154 -0.83 3.86 1.69
N VAL A 155 -1.73 4.47 0.91
CA VAL A 155 -3.06 4.86 1.37
C VAL A 155 -4.06 3.93 0.70
N MET A 156 -4.84 3.19 1.50
CA MET A 156 -5.88 2.31 0.99
C MET A 156 -7.21 3.08 0.99
N ASN A 157 -7.84 3.16 -0.18
CA ASN A 157 -9.18 3.74 -0.32
C ASN A 157 -10.22 2.62 -0.34
N ILE A 158 -11.24 2.76 0.47
CA ILE A 158 -12.36 1.83 0.61
C ILE A 158 -13.60 2.55 0.12
N SER A 159 -14.41 1.88 -0.71
CA SER A 159 -15.69 2.36 -1.20
C SER A 159 -16.65 1.18 -1.27
N GLU A 160 -17.58 1.09 -0.31
CA GLU A 160 -18.56 0.01 -0.23
C GLU A 160 -19.97 0.57 -0.16
N THR A 161 -20.95 -0.15 -0.72
CA THR A 161 -22.34 0.32 -0.75
C THR A 161 -23.26 -0.66 -0.03
N THR A 162 -24.05 -0.14 0.91
CA THR A 162 -25.09 -0.90 1.61
C THR A 162 -26.48 -0.46 1.18
N GLU A 163 -27.43 -1.39 1.19
CA GLU A 163 -28.85 -1.08 0.95
C GLU A 163 -29.57 -0.82 2.29
N GLN A 164 -30.20 0.34 2.38
CA GLN A 164 -31.10 0.74 3.47
C GLN A 164 -32.52 0.42 3.09
N GLN A 165 -33.33 0.01 4.08
CA GLN A 165 -34.75 -0.28 3.88
C GLN A 165 -35.59 0.60 4.79
N SER A 166 -36.77 1.00 4.31
CA SER A 166 -37.72 1.84 5.03
C SER A 166 -39.16 1.43 4.73
N THR A 167 -39.88 1.05 5.78
CA THR A 167 -41.29 0.63 5.71
C THR A 167 -42.12 1.44 6.69
N PHE A 168 -43.26 1.94 6.22
CA PHE A 168 -44.20 2.71 7.01
C PHE A 168 -45.52 1.93 7.11
N GLU A 169 -45.87 1.50 8.31
CA GLU A 169 -47.05 0.68 8.58
C GLU A 169 -48.06 1.45 9.43
N THR A 170 -49.34 1.23 9.17
CA THR A 170 -50.43 1.80 9.98
C THR A 170 -50.74 0.86 11.15
N GLU A 171 -50.78 1.39 12.37
CA GLU A 171 -51.28 0.66 13.55
C GLU A 171 -52.71 1.03 13.89
N ALA A 172 -53.04 2.33 13.84
CA ALA A 172 -54.35 2.84 14.21
C ALA A 172 -54.67 4.17 13.53
N GLY A 173 -55.94 4.35 13.16
CA GLY A 173 -56.46 5.58 12.56
C GLY A 173 -56.97 5.35 11.14
N LEU A 174 -56.78 6.34 10.27
CA LEU A 174 -57.23 6.29 8.88
C LEU A 174 -56.51 5.14 8.13
N GLU A 175 -57.28 4.21 7.56
CA GLU A 175 -56.77 3.22 6.61
C GLU A 175 -56.39 3.91 5.30
N ILE A 176 -55.11 3.83 4.96
CA ILE A 176 -54.56 4.44 3.75
C ILE A 176 -54.42 3.33 2.72
N GLY A 177 -54.88 3.61 1.49
CA GLY A 177 -54.68 2.69 0.38
C GLY A 177 -53.21 2.33 0.24
N ALA A 178 -52.92 1.02 0.26
CA ALA A 178 -51.58 0.50 0.03
C ALA A 178 -51.03 1.09 -1.28
N SER A 179 -49.80 1.60 -1.25
CA SER A 179 -49.13 2.29 -2.37
C SER A 179 -49.39 3.79 -2.55
N THR A 180 -49.85 4.50 -1.52
CA THR A 180 -49.84 5.97 -1.54
C THR A 180 -48.38 6.48 -1.52
N SER A 181 -48.01 7.38 -2.44
CA SER A 181 -46.67 7.97 -2.50
C SER A 181 -46.56 9.24 -1.65
N PHE A 182 -45.42 9.41 -0.97
CA PHE A 182 -45.15 10.57 -0.13
C PHE A 182 -43.64 10.85 -0.04
N SER A 183 -43.27 11.94 0.65
CA SER A 183 -41.88 12.31 0.91
C SER A 183 -41.70 12.70 2.37
N CYS A 184 -40.66 12.22 3.02
CA CYS A 184 -40.33 12.59 4.41
C CYS A 184 -38.84 12.35 4.71
N GLY A 185 -38.39 12.84 5.86
CA GLY A 185 -37.15 12.35 6.47
C GLY A 185 -37.35 10.95 7.04
N VAL A 186 -36.33 10.10 6.93
CA VAL A 186 -36.35 8.72 7.39
C VAL A 186 -35.54 8.62 8.69
N PRO A 187 -36.04 7.95 9.74
CA PRO A 187 -35.26 7.70 10.94
C PRO A 187 -33.98 6.92 10.62
N LEU A 188 -32.87 7.31 11.25
CA LEU A 188 -31.57 6.66 11.16
C LEU A 188 -30.96 6.54 12.56
N LEU A 189 -30.06 5.56 12.72
CA LEU A 189 -29.28 5.40 13.95
C LEU A 189 -27.93 6.09 13.76
N ALA A 190 -27.60 7.04 14.62
CA ALA A 190 -26.30 7.69 14.68
C ALA A 190 -25.85 7.78 16.13
N GLU A 191 -24.64 7.32 16.45
CA GLU A 191 -24.06 7.38 17.80
C GLU A 191 -24.99 6.83 18.92
N GLY A 192 -25.76 5.78 18.61
CA GLY A 192 -26.71 5.17 19.54
C GLY A 192 -28.00 5.97 19.79
N LYS A 193 -28.25 7.03 19.03
CA LYS A 193 -29.50 7.81 19.07
C LYS A 193 -30.26 7.67 17.75
N VAL A 194 -31.59 7.69 17.85
CA VAL A 194 -32.46 7.76 16.68
C VAL A 194 -32.59 9.23 16.29
N GLU A 195 -32.16 9.56 15.08
CA GLU A 195 -32.29 10.89 14.48
C GLU A 195 -33.10 10.80 13.19
N VAL A 196 -33.76 11.89 12.79
CA VAL A 196 -34.45 11.96 11.49
C VAL A 196 -33.47 12.49 10.45
N SER A 197 -33.35 11.83 9.30
CA SER A 197 -32.44 12.24 8.23
C SER A 197 -32.66 13.69 7.80
N ALA A 198 -31.58 14.46 7.66
CA ALA A 198 -31.62 15.78 7.04
C ALA A 198 -31.99 15.69 5.54
N LYS A 199 -31.68 14.56 4.90
CA LYS A 199 -32.09 14.25 3.53
C LYS A 199 -33.58 13.89 3.51
N VAL A 200 -34.37 14.60 2.70
CA VAL A 200 -35.76 14.24 2.43
C VAL A 200 -35.77 13.16 1.35
N HIS A 201 -36.34 12.00 1.66
CA HIS A 201 -36.56 10.93 0.69
C HIS A 201 -37.88 11.18 -0.03
N THR A 202 -37.85 11.09 -1.36
CA THR A 202 -39.02 11.32 -2.22
C THR A 202 -39.55 10.02 -2.81
N ASN A 203 -40.84 9.98 -3.15
CA ASN A 203 -41.51 8.82 -3.76
C ASN A 203 -41.50 7.56 -2.88
N LEU A 204 -41.50 7.74 -1.56
CA LEU A 204 -41.70 6.65 -0.62
C LEU A 204 -43.12 6.12 -0.77
N THR A 205 -43.27 4.81 -0.67
CA THR A 205 -44.53 4.11 -0.88
C THR A 205 -45.04 3.56 0.45
N TRP A 206 -46.25 3.95 0.83
CA TRP A 206 -46.87 3.52 2.09
C TRP A 206 -47.22 2.03 2.07
N GLY A 207 -46.97 1.33 3.18
CA GLY A 207 -47.27 -0.09 3.34
C GLY A 207 -46.38 -1.02 2.51
N LYS A 208 -45.27 -0.51 1.95
CA LYS A 208 -44.27 -1.29 1.21
C LYS A 208 -42.87 -0.95 1.70
N THR A 209 -41.96 -1.91 1.54
CA THR A 209 -40.54 -1.71 1.77
C THR A 209 -39.94 -0.85 0.65
N ASN A 210 -39.34 0.28 1.02
CA ASN A 210 -38.62 1.16 0.13
C ASN A 210 -37.12 0.97 0.34
N SER A 211 -36.37 0.83 -0.75
CA SER A 211 -34.91 0.63 -0.71
C SER A 211 -34.16 1.90 -1.10
N THR A 212 -33.02 2.15 -0.46
CA THR A 212 -32.10 3.25 -0.83
C THR A 212 -30.66 2.81 -0.60
N SER A 213 -29.79 3.06 -1.57
CA SER A 213 -28.36 2.76 -1.41
C SER A 213 -27.63 3.87 -0.65
N GLN A 214 -26.67 3.48 0.18
CA GLN A 214 -25.75 4.36 0.88
C GLN A 214 -24.31 3.88 0.64
N THR A 215 -23.46 4.78 0.19
CA THR A 215 -22.04 4.52 -0.06
C THR A 215 -21.19 4.99 1.11
N TRP A 216 -20.20 4.18 1.48
CA TRP A 216 -19.27 4.34 2.58
C TRP A 216 -17.86 4.47 2.03
N GLU A 217 -17.20 5.58 2.36
CA GLU A 217 -15.86 5.87 1.88
C GLU A 217 -14.90 6.04 3.06
N ALA A 218 -13.70 5.47 2.95
CA ALA A 218 -12.62 5.69 3.92
C ALA A 218 -11.25 5.66 3.23
N SER A 219 -10.33 6.49 3.74
CA SER A 219 -8.92 6.50 3.34
C SER A 219 -8.06 6.13 4.54
N VAL A 220 -7.42 4.95 4.48
CA VAL A 220 -6.61 4.40 5.57
C VAL A 220 -5.13 4.52 5.20
N PRO A 221 -4.36 5.45 5.81
CA PRO A 221 -2.92 5.50 5.65
C PRO A 221 -2.28 4.33 6.40
N LEU A 222 -1.51 3.51 5.70
CA LEU A 222 -0.83 2.35 6.27
C LEU A 222 0.67 2.61 6.35
N THR A 223 1.31 1.97 7.31
CA THR A 223 2.76 1.75 7.32
C THR A 223 2.98 0.25 7.29
N VAL A 224 3.51 -0.26 6.18
CA VAL A 224 3.75 -1.69 5.94
C VAL A 224 5.23 -1.97 6.15
N PRO A 225 5.62 -2.61 7.26
CA PRO A 225 7.01 -2.97 7.51
C PRO A 225 7.59 -3.89 6.41
N PRO A 226 8.93 -3.91 6.27
CA PRO A 226 9.61 -4.85 5.38
C PRO A 226 9.18 -6.30 5.61
N ASN A 227 8.90 -7.04 4.53
CA ASN A 227 8.52 -8.45 4.56
C ASN A 227 7.28 -8.77 5.44
N THR A 228 6.30 -7.86 5.49
CA THR A 228 5.04 -8.08 6.20
C THR A 228 3.84 -7.87 5.28
N HIS A 229 2.74 -8.52 5.60
CA HIS A 229 1.45 -8.28 4.96
C HIS A 229 0.54 -7.57 5.97
N MET A 230 -0.16 -6.54 5.51
CA MET A 230 -1.18 -5.84 6.30
C MET A 230 -2.55 -6.21 5.76
N ARG A 231 -3.49 -6.55 6.65
CA ARG A 231 -4.90 -6.69 6.33
C ARG A 231 -5.64 -5.47 6.84
N VAL A 232 -6.43 -4.85 5.98
CA VAL A 232 -7.38 -3.79 6.34
C VAL A 232 -8.78 -4.38 6.34
N THR A 233 -9.59 -4.02 7.32
CA THR A 233 -10.98 -4.44 7.43
C THR A 233 -11.83 -3.22 7.69
N ALA A 234 -12.80 -2.98 6.82
CA ALA A 234 -13.89 -2.04 7.05
C ALA A 234 -15.10 -2.80 7.58
N ILE A 235 -15.71 -2.27 8.64
CA ILE A 235 -16.88 -2.84 9.29
C ILE A 235 -17.95 -1.75 9.29
N VAL A 236 -19.14 -2.10 8.82
CA VAL A 236 -20.34 -1.27 8.90
C VAL A 236 -21.35 -2.01 9.75
N THR A 237 -21.95 -1.31 10.72
CA THR A 237 -22.94 -1.88 11.62
C THR A 237 -24.31 -1.80 10.97
N GLN A 238 -24.99 -2.93 10.78
CA GLN A 238 -26.38 -2.96 10.33
C GLN A 238 -27.30 -3.17 11.52
N SER A 239 -28.30 -2.31 11.64
CA SER A 239 -29.28 -2.30 12.73
C SER A 239 -30.69 -2.29 12.17
N LEU A 240 -31.56 -3.10 12.77
CA LEU A 240 -32.99 -3.00 12.54
C LEU A 240 -33.58 -2.03 13.57
N ILE A 241 -34.26 -0.98 13.10
CA ILE A 241 -34.85 0.05 13.95
C ILE A 241 -36.36 0.07 13.80
N GLU A 242 -37.05 0.20 14.92
CA GLU A 242 -38.50 0.38 14.98
C GLU A 242 -38.82 1.70 15.70
N VAL A 243 -39.51 2.60 15.02
CA VAL A 243 -39.74 3.97 15.51
C VAL A 243 -41.23 4.30 15.38
N PRO A 244 -41.97 4.49 16.48
CA PRO A 244 -43.35 4.96 16.43
C PRO A 244 -43.43 6.37 15.84
N PHE A 245 -44.41 6.62 14.97
CA PHE A 245 -44.64 7.94 14.40
C PHE A 245 -46.12 8.31 14.40
N THR A 246 -46.41 9.61 14.22
CA THR A 246 -47.77 10.13 14.02
C THR A 246 -47.79 11.00 12.77
N THR A 247 -48.70 10.70 11.85
CA THR A 247 -48.91 11.48 10.63
C THR A 247 -50.19 12.29 10.73
N THR A 248 -50.13 13.55 10.30
CA THR A 248 -51.31 14.41 10.18
C THR A 248 -51.69 14.57 8.71
N TRP A 249 -52.89 14.15 8.38
CA TRP A 249 -53.50 14.28 7.06
C TRP A 249 -54.40 15.50 7.02
N LYS A 250 -54.43 16.23 5.90
CA LYS A 250 -55.35 17.34 5.65
C LYS A 250 -56.11 17.08 4.36
N SER A 251 -57.44 17.04 4.43
CA SER A 251 -58.29 16.87 3.25
C SER A 251 -58.11 18.07 2.31
N PRO A 252 -57.71 17.86 1.04
CA PRO A 252 -57.57 18.97 0.09
C PRO A 252 -58.91 19.67 -0.21
N LYS A 253 -60.02 18.93 -0.14
CA LYS A 253 -61.36 19.45 -0.45
C LYS A 253 -62.01 20.20 0.72
N THR A 254 -61.87 19.69 1.94
CA THR A 254 -62.61 20.21 3.12
C THR A 254 -61.74 20.91 4.14
N GLY A 255 -60.41 20.78 4.03
CA GLY A 255 -59.46 21.31 4.99
C GLY A 255 -59.42 20.60 6.35
N LYS A 256 -60.32 19.63 6.60
CA LYS A 256 -60.35 18.85 7.84
C LYS A 256 -59.08 18.01 8.00
N THR A 257 -58.60 17.91 9.24
CA THR A 257 -57.40 17.14 9.60
C THR A 257 -57.74 15.82 10.27
N MET A 258 -56.94 14.79 10.02
CA MET A 258 -57.00 13.50 10.69
C MET A 258 -55.60 13.03 11.05
N THR A 259 -55.47 12.19 12.09
CA THR A 259 -54.19 11.64 12.52
C THR A 259 -54.16 10.13 12.35
N THR A 260 -53.01 9.61 11.92
CA THR A 260 -52.73 8.17 11.87
C THR A 260 -51.49 7.90 12.71
N LYS A 261 -51.54 6.86 13.55
CA LYS A 261 -50.38 6.33 14.27
C LYS A 261 -49.85 5.11 13.54
N GLY A 262 -48.53 4.98 13.52
CA GLY A 262 -47.87 3.89 12.82
C GLY A 262 -46.49 3.59 13.38
N ILE A 263 -45.92 2.48 12.92
CA ILE A 263 -44.55 2.09 13.21
C ILE A 263 -43.74 2.18 11.91
N PHE A 264 -42.62 2.87 12.00
CA PHE A 264 -41.57 2.83 11.01
C PHE A 264 -40.67 1.63 11.31
N LYS A 265 -40.39 0.80 10.30
CA LYS A 265 -39.38 -0.26 10.37
C LYS A 265 -38.30 0.05 9.36
N GLY A 266 -37.05 0.13 9.83
CA GLY A 266 -35.90 0.43 8.98
C GLY A 266 -34.78 -0.58 9.16
N LEU A 267 -34.15 -0.98 8.06
CA LEU A 267 -32.79 -1.52 8.10
C LEU A 267 -31.87 -0.32 7.85
N SER A 268 -31.07 0.01 8.86
CA SER A 268 -30.15 1.15 8.86
C SER A 268 -28.71 0.66 8.99
N SER A 269 -27.78 1.24 8.24
CA SER A 269 -26.34 1.00 8.40
C SER A 269 -25.67 2.24 8.99
N SER A 270 -24.79 2.04 9.98
CA SER A 270 -24.07 3.10 10.70
C SER A 270 -22.63 2.70 11.04
N ASP A 271 -21.88 3.66 11.59
CA ASP A 271 -20.61 3.41 12.30
C ASP A 271 -19.53 2.70 11.48
N LEU A 272 -19.22 3.22 10.29
CA LEU A 272 -18.08 2.75 9.51
C LEU A 272 -16.79 2.82 10.34
N THR A 273 -16.24 1.65 10.66
CA THR A 273 -15.00 1.51 11.41
C THR A 273 -13.97 0.82 10.54
N THR A 274 -12.74 1.32 10.56
CA THR A 274 -11.61 0.67 9.86
C THR A 274 -10.58 0.18 10.86
N ASN A 275 -10.15 -1.06 10.70
CA ASN A 275 -9.08 -1.67 11.49
C ASN A 275 -8.01 -2.20 10.55
N PHE A 276 -6.76 -2.18 10.99
CA PHE A 276 -5.67 -2.77 10.24
C PHE A 276 -4.71 -3.48 11.18
N PHE A 277 -4.19 -4.62 10.73
CA PHE A 277 -3.27 -5.44 11.52
C PHE A 277 -2.34 -6.24 10.61
N PRO A 278 -1.13 -6.58 11.09
CA PRO A 278 -0.23 -7.46 10.36
C PRO A 278 -0.79 -8.88 10.31
N VAL A 279 -0.59 -9.55 9.19
CA VAL A 279 -0.94 -10.96 8.99
C VAL A 279 0.31 -11.75 8.63
N ASN A 280 0.50 -12.87 9.32
CA ASN A 280 1.56 -13.83 9.00
C ASN A 280 1.16 -14.61 7.74
N LYS A 281 2.16 -14.96 6.92
CA LYS A 281 2.01 -15.89 5.81
C LYS A 281 1.68 -17.29 6.31
#